data_AF-A0A2K6A044-F1
#
_entry.id   AF-A0A2K6A044-F1
#
_cell.length_a   1.000
_cell.length_b   1.000
_cell.length_c   1.000
_cell.angle_alpha   90.00
_cell.angle_beta   90.00
_cell.angle_gamma   90.00
#
_symmetry.space_group_name_H-M   'P 1'
#
loop_
_entity.id
_entity.type
_entity.pdbx_description
1 polymer ?
#
loop_
_entity_poly.entity_id
_entity_poly.type
_entity_poly.pdbx_seq_one_letter_code
_entity_poly.pdbx_strand_id
1 'polypeptide(L)'
;ASKHKLHYRKEVEITTTLQELLLYFIFLINLCILTFGMVNPHMYYLNKVMSSLFLDTSVPGEERTNFKSIRSITDFWKFMEGPLLEGLYWDSWYNNQQLYNLKNSSRIYYENILLGVPRVRQLKVRNNTCKVYSSFQSLMSECYGKYTSANEDLSNFGLQINTEWRYSTSNTNSPWHWGFLGVYRNGGYIFTLSKSKSETKNKFIDLRLNSWITRGTRVIFIDFSLYNANVNLFCIIRLVAEFPATGGILTSWQFYSVKLLRYVSYYDYFIASCEITFCIFLFVFTTQEVKKIKEFKSAYFKSIWNWLELLLLLLCFVAVSFNTYCNVQIFLLLGELLESTEQYSDFYFLACWHIYYNNIIAITIFFAWIKIFKFISFNKTMSQLSSTLSRCIKDIVGFAIMFFIIFFAYAQLGFLIFGSQVDDFSTFQNSIFAQFRIVLGDFNFAGIQQANPILGPIYFITFIFFVFFVLLNMFLAIINDTYSEVKADYSIGRRPDFELGKMIKQSYKNVLEKFRLKKARKDEDKKTKGSGDLAEQARREGFDENEIQKAEQMKKWKERLEKKYYSTEIQDDYQPVTQEEFRELFLYAVELEKELHYINLKLNQVMRKVSAL
;
A
#
# COMPACT_ATOMS: atom_id res chain seq x y z
N ALA A 1 -18.21 46.97 15.51
CA ALA A 1 -17.37 46.77 14.31
C ALA A 1 -16.52 45.49 14.34
N SER A 2 -15.97 45.04 15.49
CA SER A 2 -15.07 43.86 15.57
C SER A 2 -15.74 42.51 15.28
N LYS A 3 -16.95 42.24 15.82
CA LYS A 3 -17.69 40.98 15.59
C LYS A 3 -18.05 40.74 14.12
N HIS A 4 -18.41 41.79 13.38
CA HIS A 4 -18.79 41.68 11.97
C HIS A 4 -17.58 41.39 11.05
N LYS A 5 -16.41 41.94 11.39
CA LYS A 5 -15.13 41.67 10.71
C LYS A 5 -14.63 40.24 10.97
N LEU A 6 -14.87 39.71 12.18
CA LEU A 6 -14.53 38.34 12.55
C LEU A 6 -15.43 37.31 11.83
N HIS A 7 -16.74 37.56 11.77
CA HIS A 7 -17.68 36.71 11.03
C HIS A 7 -17.36 36.67 9.53
N TYR A 8 -17.10 37.82 8.92
CA TYR A 8 -16.72 37.90 7.51
C TYR A 8 -15.41 37.15 7.21
N ARG A 9 -14.40 37.26 8.08
CA ARG A 9 -13.12 36.54 7.94
C ARG A 9 -13.31 35.02 8.00
N LYS A 10 -14.18 34.53 8.91
CA LYS A 10 -14.53 33.10 9.02
C LYS A 10 -15.29 32.61 7.77
N GLU A 11 -16.23 33.37 7.24
CA GLU A 11 -16.96 32.99 6.01
C GLU A 11 -16.02 32.89 4.78
N VAL A 12 -15.07 33.82 4.65
CA VAL A 12 -14.05 33.78 3.58
C VAL A 12 -13.13 32.57 3.75
N GLU A 13 -12.73 32.23 4.97
CA GLU A 13 -11.91 31.04 5.27
C GLU A 13 -12.65 29.73 4.94
N ILE A 14 -13.96 29.65 5.20
CA ILE A 14 -14.78 28.48 4.84
C ILE A 14 -14.92 28.32 3.32
N THR A 15 -15.24 29.41 2.64
CA THR A 15 -15.44 29.39 1.19
C THR A 15 -14.15 29.05 0.44
N THR A 16 -13.02 29.57 0.89
CA THR A 16 -11.68 29.22 0.36
C THR A 16 -11.32 27.76 0.64
N THR A 17 -11.51 27.24 1.86
CA THR A 17 -11.26 25.82 2.16
C THR A 17 -12.14 24.87 1.36
N LEU A 18 -13.41 25.23 1.09
CA LEU A 18 -14.32 24.42 0.29
C LEU A 18 -13.92 24.41 -1.19
N GLN A 19 -13.43 25.54 -1.71
CA GLN A 19 -12.84 25.62 -3.06
C GLN A 19 -11.57 24.77 -3.17
N GLU A 20 -10.68 24.82 -2.16
CA GLU A 20 -9.48 23.99 -2.10
C GLU A 20 -9.81 22.49 -2.05
N LEU A 21 -10.82 22.12 -1.25
CA LEU A 21 -11.30 20.73 -1.17
C LEU A 21 -11.86 20.25 -2.52
N LEU A 22 -12.68 21.07 -3.19
CA LEU A 22 -13.27 20.71 -4.48
C LEU A 22 -12.18 20.54 -5.55
N LEU A 23 -11.21 21.46 -5.60
CA LEU A 23 -10.07 21.38 -6.50
C LEU A 23 -9.22 20.13 -6.21
N TYR A 24 -9.01 19.81 -4.93
CA TYR A 24 -8.30 18.62 -4.52
C TYR A 24 -9.04 17.32 -4.89
N PHE A 25 -10.37 17.31 -4.78
CA PHE A 25 -11.18 16.15 -5.15
C PHE A 25 -11.11 15.87 -6.66
N ILE A 26 -11.13 16.91 -7.50
CA ILE A 26 -10.93 16.76 -8.94
C ILE A 26 -9.54 16.21 -9.24
N PHE A 27 -8.50 16.73 -8.58
CA PHE A 27 -7.15 16.20 -8.69
C PHE A 27 -7.07 14.72 -8.30
N LEU A 28 -7.69 14.32 -7.19
CA LEU A 28 -7.70 12.93 -6.74
C LEU A 28 -8.41 12.01 -7.74
N ILE A 29 -9.55 12.44 -8.29
CA ILE A 29 -10.25 11.69 -9.35
C ILE A 29 -9.34 11.52 -10.56
N ASN A 30 -8.67 12.58 -11.00
CA ASN A 30 -7.74 12.53 -12.13
C ASN A 30 -6.58 11.55 -11.84
N LEU A 31 -5.98 11.60 -10.65
CA LEU A 31 -4.93 10.67 -10.25
C LEU A 31 -5.43 9.22 -10.23
N CYS A 32 -6.62 8.95 -9.68
CA CYS A 32 -7.24 7.63 -9.70
C CYS A 32 -7.44 7.10 -11.13
N ILE A 33 -7.94 7.95 -12.05
CA ILE A 33 -8.14 7.59 -13.46
C ILE A 33 -6.79 7.23 -14.10
N LEU A 34 -5.72 8.00 -13.83
CA LEU A 34 -4.38 7.68 -14.32
C LEU A 34 -3.89 6.33 -13.78
N THR A 35 -4.04 6.07 -12.48
CA THR A 35 -3.57 4.81 -11.89
C THR A 35 -4.34 3.59 -12.41
N PHE A 36 -5.67 3.68 -12.53
CA PHE A 36 -6.49 2.58 -13.03
C PHE A 36 -6.36 2.40 -14.54
N GLY A 37 -6.15 3.48 -15.29
CA GLY A 37 -5.91 3.42 -16.73
C GLY A 37 -4.60 2.70 -17.08
N MET A 38 -3.59 2.77 -16.21
CA MET A 38 -2.30 2.12 -16.42
C MET A 38 -2.27 0.66 -15.97
N VAL A 39 -3.06 0.27 -14.96
CA VAL A 39 -3.09 -1.11 -14.44
C VAL A 39 -4.34 -1.84 -14.94
N ASN A 40 -4.15 -2.74 -15.90
CA ASN A 40 -5.24 -3.53 -16.48
C ASN A 40 -5.41 -4.86 -15.71
N PRO A 41 -6.63 -5.28 -15.32
CA PRO A 41 -6.88 -6.60 -14.74
C PRO A 41 -6.31 -7.78 -15.54
N HIS A 42 -6.24 -7.67 -16.86
CA HIS A 42 -5.63 -8.69 -17.74
C HIS A 42 -4.14 -8.93 -17.45
N MET A 43 -3.43 -7.95 -16.86
CA MET A 43 -2.03 -8.10 -16.44
C MET A 43 -1.86 -9.24 -15.43
N TYR A 44 -2.81 -9.42 -14.51
CA TYR A 44 -2.77 -10.48 -13.52
C TYR A 44 -2.97 -11.86 -14.15
N TYR A 45 -4.00 -12.00 -15.00
CA TYR A 45 -4.30 -13.28 -15.65
C TYR A 45 -3.18 -13.72 -16.60
N LEU A 46 -2.59 -12.78 -17.35
CA LEU A 46 -1.44 -13.06 -18.20
C LEU A 46 -0.26 -13.60 -17.39
N ASN A 47 0.11 -12.92 -16.29
CA ASN A 47 1.19 -13.39 -15.42
C ASN A 47 0.87 -14.74 -14.77
N LYS A 48 -0.39 -14.96 -14.35
CA LYS A 48 -0.81 -16.21 -13.72
C LYS A 48 -0.70 -17.39 -14.68
N VAL A 49 -1.20 -17.24 -15.91
CA VAL A 49 -1.16 -18.29 -16.94
C VAL A 49 0.28 -18.61 -17.33
N MET A 50 1.12 -17.58 -17.52
CA MET A 50 2.55 -17.78 -17.82
C MET A 50 3.30 -18.41 -16.64
N SER A 51 2.98 -18.00 -15.41
CA SER A 51 3.53 -18.61 -14.20
C SER A 51 3.15 -20.08 -14.10
N SER A 52 1.89 -20.46 -14.35
CA SER A 52 1.49 -21.86 -14.30
C SER A 52 2.18 -22.70 -15.39
N LEU A 53 2.34 -22.14 -16.59
CA LEU A 53 2.97 -22.85 -17.72
C LEU A 53 4.45 -23.16 -17.45
N PHE A 54 5.22 -22.21 -16.91
CA PHE A 54 6.66 -22.39 -16.75
C PHE A 54 7.09 -22.87 -15.36
N LEU A 55 6.27 -22.68 -14.33
CA LEU A 55 6.64 -23.06 -12.96
C LEU A 55 6.01 -24.36 -12.48
N ASP A 56 4.74 -24.60 -12.83
CA ASP A 56 3.94 -25.68 -12.26
C ASP A 56 3.87 -26.92 -13.16
N THR A 57 4.22 -26.80 -14.44
CA THR A 57 4.31 -27.95 -15.36
C THR A 57 5.42 -28.90 -14.93
N SER A 58 5.07 -30.18 -14.82
CA SER A 58 5.99 -31.22 -14.40
C SER A 58 6.86 -31.70 -15.57
N VAL A 59 8.07 -32.18 -15.25
CA VAL A 59 8.92 -32.87 -16.22
C VAL A 59 8.22 -34.14 -16.72
N PRO A 60 8.24 -34.43 -18.04
CA PRO A 60 7.68 -35.66 -18.58
C PRO A 60 8.23 -36.91 -17.88
N GLY A 61 7.35 -37.75 -17.34
CA GLY A 61 7.70 -38.99 -16.63
C GLY A 61 7.98 -38.84 -15.13
N GLU A 62 8.00 -37.61 -14.59
CA GLU A 62 8.21 -37.35 -13.16
C GLU A 62 7.22 -36.28 -12.64
N GLU A 63 6.01 -36.70 -12.23
CA GLU A 63 4.92 -35.80 -11.80
C GLU A 63 5.29 -34.84 -10.65
N ARG A 64 6.33 -35.14 -9.87
CA ARG A 64 6.74 -34.34 -8.69
C ARG A 64 7.81 -33.28 -8.97
N THR A 65 8.45 -33.30 -10.14
CA THR A 65 9.52 -32.35 -10.46
C THR A 65 8.99 -31.24 -11.35
N ASN A 66 8.99 -30.02 -10.82
CA ASN A 66 8.61 -28.80 -11.51
C ASN A 66 9.70 -27.75 -11.27
N PHE A 67 9.59 -26.56 -11.86
CA PHE A 67 10.64 -25.56 -11.70
C PHE A 67 10.88 -25.18 -10.23
N LYS A 68 9.82 -25.09 -9.43
CA LYS A 68 9.89 -24.74 -8.00
C LYS A 68 10.61 -25.79 -7.16
N SER A 69 10.63 -27.05 -7.58
CA SER A 69 11.21 -28.17 -6.85
C SER A 69 12.59 -28.63 -7.36
N ILE A 70 13.19 -27.91 -8.33
CA ILE A 70 14.53 -28.21 -8.84
C ILE A 70 15.56 -28.08 -7.71
N ARG A 71 16.34 -29.14 -7.48
CA ARG A 71 17.40 -29.18 -6.47
C ARG A 71 18.77 -29.57 -7.03
N SER A 72 18.81 -30.24 -8.17
CA SER A 72 20.04 -30.78 -8.77
C SER A 72 20.27 -30.29 -10.20
N ILE A 73 21.53 -30.33 -10.65
CA ILE A 73 21.91 -29.94 -12.02
C ILE A 73 21.22 -30.84 -13.05
N THR A 74 21.03 -32.12 -12.73
CA THR A 74 20.33 -33.07 -13.59
C THR A 74 18.87 -32.71 -13.76
N ASP A 75 18.18 -32.32 -12.68
CA ASP A 75 16.78 -31.89 -12.74
C ASP A 75 16.65 -30.58 -13.53
N PHE A 76 17.63 -29.68 -13.38
CA PHE A 76 17.67 -28.45 -14.17
C PHE A 76 17.79 -28.73 -15.68
N TRP A 77 18.67 -29.64 -16.10
CA TRP A 77 18.76 -30.03 -17.52
C TRP A 77 17.49 -30.74 -18.02
N LYS A 78 16.87 -31.61 -17.21
CA LYS A 78 15.57 -32.23 -17.54
C LYS A 78 14.48 -31.17 -17.74
N PHE A 79 14.46 -30.13 -16.89
CA PHE A 79 13.56 -28.99 -17.03
C PHE A 79 13.80 -28.22 -18.34
N MET A 80 15.07 -27.95 -18.66
CA MET A 80 15.47 -27.25 -19.90
C MET A 80 15.05 -28.05 -21.15
N GLU A 81 15.27 -29.37 -21.17
CA GLU A 81 14.98 -30.23 -22.33
C GLU A 81 13.50 -30.63 -22.47
N GLY A 82 12.71 -30.56 -21.40
CA GLY A 82 11.30 -30.93 -21.39
C GLY A 82 10.38 -29.71 -21.26
N PRO A 83 9.90 -29.38 -20.04
CA PRO A 83 8.90 -28.33 -19.80
C PRO A 83 9.20 -26.98 -20.43
N LEU A 84 10.48 -26.54 -20.44
CA LEU A 84 10.84 -25.26 -21.03
C LEU A 84 10.65 -25.25 -22.56
N LEU A 85 11.14 -26.29 -23.26
CA LEU A 85 11.00 -26.39 -24.71
C LEU A 85 9.52 -26.56 -25.12
N GLU A 86 8.78 -27.38 -24.39
CA GLU A 86 7.35 -27.58 -24.64
C GLU A 86 6.54 -26.31 -24.34
N GLY A 87 6.94 -25.52 -23.34
CA GLY A 87 6.33 -24.24 -23.03
C GLY A 87 6.59 -23.17 -24.10
N LEU A 88 7.80 -23.11 -24.68
CA LEU A 88 8.20 -22.08 -25.65
C LEU A 88 7.77 -22.36 -27.09
N TYR A 89 7.78 -23.62 -27.52
CA TYR A 89 7.56 -24.01 -28.91
C TYR A 89 6.28 -24.84 -29.06
N TRP A 90 5.23 -24.19 -29.58
CA TRP A 90 3.93 -24.77 -29.87
C TRP A 90 3.79 -24.90 -31.39
N ASP A 91 4.13 -26.08 -31.92
CA ASP A 91 4.19 -26.31 -33.37
C ASP A 91 2.85 -26.77 -33.96
N SER A 92 1.97 -27.31 -33.12
CA SER A 92 0.68 -27.89 -33.52
C SER A 92 -0.49 -27.33 -32.74
N TRP A 93 -1.64 -27.25 -33.40
CA TRP A 93 -2.94 -27.08 -32.75
C TRP A 93 -3.31 -28.32 -31.92
N TYR A 94 -4.34 -28.20 -31.08
CA TYR A 94 -4.89 -29.32 -30.29
C TYR A 94 -5.29 -30.53 -31.15
N ASN A 95 -5.56 -30.33 -32.45
CA ASN A 95 -5.93 -31.35 -33.42
C ASN A 95 -4.73 -31.87 -34.25
N ASN A 96 -3.49 -31.60 -33.81
CA ASN A 96 -2.24 -31.95 -34.51
C ASN A 96 -2.06 -31.34 -35.90
N GLN A 97 -2.90 -30.37 -36.30
CA GLN A 97 -2.64 -29.59 -37.50
C GLN A 97 -1.50 -28.62 -37.20
N GLN A 98 -0.54 -28.50 -38.14
CA GLN A 98 0.52 -27.51 -38.01
C GLN A 98 -0.09 -26.11 -37.94
N LEU A 99 0.38 -25.31 -36.98
CA LEU A 99 0.08 -23.88 -37.01
C LEU A 99 0.59 -23.35 -38.36
N TYR A 100 -0.30 -22.67 -39.12
CA TYR A 100 0.02 -22.02 -40.40
C TYR A 100 1.43 -21.44 -40.42
N ASN A 101 2.15 -21.54 -41.55
CA ASN A 101 3.49 -20.97 -41.80
C ASN A 101 3.70 -19.63 -41.10
N LEU A 102 4.11 -19.70 -39.83
CA LEU A 102 4.40 -18.55 -39.01
C LEU A 102 5.73 -18.07 -39.55
N LYS A 103 5.74 -16.84 -40.08
CA LYS A 103 6.97 -16.11 -40.35
C LYS A 103 7.76 -16.03 -39.05
N ASN A 104 8.61 -17.02 -38.80
CA ASN A 104 9.72 -17.04 -37.87
C ASN A 104 9.42 -16.70 -36.39
N SER A 105 8.22 -16.96 -35.85
CA SER A 105 7.93 -16.74 -34.41
C SER A 105 6.94 -17.76 -33.84
N SER A 106 7.31 -18.42 -32.74
CA SER A 106 6.40 -19.32 -32.01
C SER A 106 5.31 -18.52 -31.28
N ARG A 107 4.14 -19.14 -31.09
CA ARG A 107 3.02 -18.56 -30.34
C ARG A 107 2.66 -19.44 -29.15
N ILE A 108 2.78 -18.90 -27.94
CA ILE A 108 2.44 -19.59 -26.70
C ILE A 108 0.95 -19.41 -26.42
N TYR A 109 0.24 -20.52 -26.15
CA TYR A 109 -1.22 -20.55 -26.06
C TYR A 109 -1.92 -19.93 -27.28
N TYR A 110 -1.29 -20.03 -28.46
CA TYR A 110 -1.78 -19.52 -29.75
C TYR A 110 -1.93 -17.98 -29.87
N GLU A 111 -2.07 -17.25 -28.76
CA GLU A 111 -2.31 -15.80 -28.74
C GLU A 111 -1.06 -14.97 -28.41
N ASN A 112 -0.11 -15.53 -27.64
CA ASN A 112 1.05 -14.79 -27.16
C ASN A 112 2.24 -15.02 -28.10
N ILE A 113 2.75 -13.97 -28.71
CA ILE A 113 3.87 -14.04 -29.65
C ILE A 113 5.18 -13.99 -28.87
N LEU A 114 6.10 -14.92 -29.13
CA LEU A 114 7.46 -14.87 -28.62
C LEU A 114 8.25 -13.79 -29.37
N LEU A 115 8.78 -12.81 -28.65
CA LEU A 115 9.59 -11.73 -29.22
C LEU A 115 11.07 -12.13 -29.26
N GLY A 116 11.66 -12.05 -30.46
CA GLY A 116 13.06 -12.43 -30.67
C GLY A 116 13.32 -13.90 -30.37
N VAL A 117 14.43 -14.16 -29.68
CA VAL A 117 14.78 -15.50 -29.18
C VAL A 117 15.10 -15.46 -27.68
N PRO A 118 14.77 -16.51 -26.91
CA PRO A 118 15.16 -16.60 -25.51
C PRO A 118 16.68 -16.60 -25.34
N ARG A 119 17.14 -16.07 -24.22
CA ARG A 119 18.56 -15.99 -23.85
C ARG A 119 18.80 -16.69 -22.53
N VAL A 120 19.83 -17.52 -22.48
CA VAL A 120 20.34 -18.12 -21.24
C VAL A 120 21.68 -17.49 -20.91
N ARG A 121 21.84 -17.08 -19.64
CA ARG A 121 23.04 -16.41 -19.15
C ARG A 121 23.52 -17.04 -17.87
N GLN A 122 24.82 -17.31 -17.78
CA GLN A 122 25.46 -17.93 -16.63
C GLN A 122 26.56 -17.03 -16.06
N LEU A 123 26.63 -16.98 -14.73
CA LEU A 123 27.77 -16.40 -14.01
C LEU A 123 28.54 -17.48 -13.29
N LYS A 124 29.87 -17.34 -13.35
CA LYS A 124 30.83 -18.26 -12.76
C LYS A 124 31.81 -17.52 -11.85
N VAL A 125 32.38 -18.28 -10.92
CA VAL A 125 33.40 -17.82 -9.98
C VAL A 125 34.72 -18.51 -10.28
N ARG A 126 35.82 -17.77 -10.14
CA ARG A 126 37.18 -18.27 -10.41
C ARG A 126 37.53 -19.42 -9.47
N ASN A 127 38.41 -20.29 -9.95
CA ASN A 127 38.99 -21.35 -9.12
C ASN A 127 39.81 -20.74 -7.97
N ASN A 128 39.84 -21.42 -6.82
CA ASN A 128 40.56 -21.03 -5.61
C ASN A 128 40.21 -19.65 -5.04
N THR A 129 38.93 -19.29 -5.10
CA THR A 129 38.41 -18.05 -4.50
C THR A 129 38.14 -18.17 -2.99
N CYS A 130 38.17 -19.38 -2.44
CA CYS A 130 38.15 -19.62 -1.01
C CYS A 130 39.42 -20.32 -0.53
N LYS A 131 39.77 -20.07 0.72
CA LYS A 131 40.94 -20.68 1.37
C LYS A 131 40.52 -21.98 2.03
N VAL A 132 41.02 -23.10 1.52
CA VAL A 132 40.88 -24.41 2.16
C VAL A 132 41.89 -24.50 3.31
N TYR A 133 41.42 -24.92 4.49
CA TYR A 133 42.29 -25.13 5.65
C TYR A 133 43.36 -26.18 5.34
N SER A 134 44.59 -25.96 5.80
CA SER A 134 45.78 -26.72 5.38
C SER A 134 45.62 -28.23 5.51
N SER A 135 44.99 -28.71 6.59
CA SER A 135 44.76 -30.14 6.83
C SER A 135 43.83 -30.81 5.81
N PHE A 136 42.98 -30.05 5.12
CA PHE A 136 42.03 -30.57 4.12
C PHE A 136 42.48 -30.35 2.67
N GLN A 137 43.64 -29.73 2.44
CA GLN A 137 44.13 -29.44 1.08
C GLN A 137 44.41 -30.71 0.28
N SER A 138 44.77 -31.81 0.94
CA SER A 138 44.94 -33.11 0.29
C SER A 138 43.62 -33.73 -0.19
N LEU A 139 42.49 -33.39 0.44
CA LEU A 139 41.16 -33.85 0.05
C LEU A 139 40.49 -32.92 -0.96
N MET A 140 40.77 -31.62 -0.89
CA MET A 140 40.15 -30.60 -1.74
C MET A 140 41.19 -29.60 -2.23
N SER A 141 41.64 -29.82 -3.48
CA SER A 141 42.56 -28.92 -4.18
C SER A 141 41.88 -27.68 -4.76
N GLU A 142 40.56 -27.75 -5.02
CA GLU A 142 39.78 -26.68 -5.66
C GLU A 142 38.68 -26.14 -4.74
N CYS A 143 38.56 -24.82 -4.71
CA CYS A 143 37.60 -24.13 -3.86
C CYS A 143 36.89 -22.98 -4.59
N TYR A 144 35.56 -23.00 -4.59
CA TYR A 144 34.73 -21.95 -5.17
C TYR A 144 33.94 -21.23 -4.09
N GLY A 145 34.25 -19.95 -3.87
CA GLY A 145 33.59 -19.12 -2.87
C GLY A 145 32.19 -18.65 -3.27
N LYS A 146 31.62 -17.77 -2.45
CA LYS A 146 30.37 -17.05 -2.78
C LYS A 146 30.59 -16.11 -3.97
N TYR A 147 29.55 -15.86 -4.75
CA TYR A 147 29.60 -14.84 -5.80
C TYR A 147 29.85 -13.46 -5.19
N THR A 148 30.90 -12.81 -5.69
CA THR A 148 31.13 -11.38 -5.52
C THR A 148 31.65 -10.86 -6.84
N SER A 149 31.46 -9.57 -7.10
CA SER A 149 32.00 -8.95 -8.30
C SER A 149 33.53 -9.13 -8.44
N ALA A 150 34.26 -9.26 -7.34
CA ALA A 150 35.70 -9.50 -7.37
C ALA A 150 36.04 -10.95 -7.72
N ASN A 151 35.20 -11.90 -7.34
CA ASN A 151 35.45 -13.33 -7.52
C ASN A 151 34.93 -13.87 -8.87
N GLU A 152 34.22 -13.05 -9.64
CA GLU A 152 33.67 -13.41 -10.94
C GLU A 152 34.76 -13.88 -11.92
N ASP A 153 34.46 -14.93 -12.68
CA ASP A 153 35.35 -15.49 -13.69
C ASP A 153 35.07 -14.90 -15.07
N LEU A 154 36.05 -14.17 -15.59
CA LEU A 154 36.02 -13.51 -16.89
C LEU A 154 36.75 -14.32 -17.98
N SER A 155 37.32 -15.48 -17.64
CA SER A 155 38.15 -16.28 -18.57
C SER A 155 37.32 -17.24 -19.43
N ASN A 156 37.69 -17.41 -20.70
CA ASN A 156 36.99 -18.36 -21.58
C ASN A 156 37.15 -19.80 -21.06
N PHE A 157 36.09 -20.61 -21.12
CA PHE A 157 36.11 -21.99 -20.61
C PHE A 157 35.59 -23.02 -21.61
N GLY A 158 35.80 -24.31 -21.36
CA GLY A 158 35.29 -25.40 -22.20
C GLY A 158 35.84 -25.38 -23.63
N LEU A 159 34.96 -25.48 -24.63
CA LEU A 159 35.36 -25.64 -26.04
C LEU A 159 35.95 -24.37 -26.68
N GLN A 160 35.71 -23.17 -26.13
CA GLN A 160 36.26 -21.86 -26.57
C GLN A 160 35.96 -21.42 -28.03
N ILE A 161 35.31 -22.25 -28.83
CA ILE A 161 35.01 -22.00 -30.24
C ILE A 161 33.84 -21.01 -30.38
N ASN A 162 32.74 -21.24 -29.67
CA ASN A 162 31.53 -20.43 -29.76
C ASN A 162 31.47 -19.30 -28.72
N THR A 163 30.61 -18.31 -28.97
CA THR A 163 30.31 -17.19 -28.05
C THR A 163 29.80 -17.65 -26.68
N GLU A 164 29.25 -18.84 -26.62
CA GLU A 164 28.62 -19.51 -25.47
C GLU A 164 29.61 -19.84 -24.36
N TRP A 165 30.90 -19.96 -24.74
CA TRP A 165 32.04 -20.33 -23.92
C TRP A 165 32.95 -19.13 -23.61
N ARG A 166 32.66 -17.97 -24.21
CA ARG A 166 33.40 -16.72 -24.04
C ARG A 166 32.66 -15.79 -23.11
N TYR A 167 33.38 -15.11 -22.24
CA TYR A 167 32.77 -14.13 -21.34
C TYR A 167 32.32 -12.91 -22.15
N SER A 168 31.04 -12.54 -22.02
CA SER A 168 30.49 -11.33 -22.59
C SER A 168 30.34 -10.26 -21.52
N THR A 169 31.03 -9.14 -21.69
CA THR A 169 30.82 -7.93 -20.89
C THR A 169 29.53 -7.28 -21.37
N SER A 170 28.55 -7.10 -20.47
CA SER A 170 27.34 -6.39 -20.85
C SER A 170 27.59 -4.89 -20.98
N ASN A 171 27.26 -4.33 -22.15
CA ASN A 171 27.14 -2.89 -22.37
C ASN A 171 25.74 -2.35 -22.02
N THR A 172 24.84 -3.20 -21.50
CA THR A 172 23.46 -2.77 -21.17
C THR A 172 23.42 -2.04 -19.83
N ASN A 173 22.70 -0.91 -19.80
CA ASN A 173 22.41 -0.14 -18.59
C ASN A 173 21.42 -0.84 -17.62
N SER A 174 21.17 -2.13 -17.82
CA SER A 174 20.22 -2.91 -17.01
C SER A 174 20.60 -2.87 -15.51
N PRO A 175 19.64 -2.77 -14.58
CA PRO A 175 19.97 -2.85 -13.16
C PRO A 175 20.48 -4.26 -12.81
N TRP A 176 21.36 -4.35 -11.81
CA TRP A 176 21.82 -5.63 -11.29
C TRP A 176 20.65 -6.42 -10.71
N HIS A 177 20.66 -7.74 -10.87
CA HIS A 177 19.59 -8.60 -10.36
C HIS A 177 19.81 -8.90 -8.88
N TRP A 178 18.81 -8.61 -8.06
CA TRP A 178 18.80 -8.94 -6.63
C TRP A 178 18.19 -10.33 -6.46
N GLY A 179 19.04 -11.31 -6.21
CA GLY A 179 18.66 -12.69 -5.94
C GLY A 179 18.49 -12.99 -4.45
N PHE A 180 18.22 -14.24 -4.11
CA PHE A 180 18.12 -14.68 -2.71
C PHE A 180 19.49 -14.70 -2.01
N LEU A 181 20.53 -15.18 -2.70
CA LEU A 181 21.86 -15.36 -2.11
C LEU A 181 22.80 -14.16 -2.34
N GLY A 182 22.53 -13.34 -3.34
CA GLY A 182 23.41 -12.24 -3.71
C GLY A 182 22.89 -11.36 -4.84
N VAL A 183 23.68 -10.34 -5.15
CA VAL A 183 23.40 -9.38 -6.23
C VAL A 183 24.30 -9.72 -7.42
N TYR A 184 23.69 -9.90 -8.59
CA TYR A 184 24.36 -10.42 -9.78
C TYR A 184 24.46 -9.36 -10.88
N ARG A 185 25.63 -9.29 -11.53
CA ARG A 185 25.89 -8.39 -12.67
C ARG A 185 25.24 -8.92 -13.96
N ASN A 186 25.20 -8.06 -14.98
CA ASN A 186 24.55 -8.37 -16.27
C ASN A 186 25.45 -9.09 -17.27
N GLY A 187 26.76 -9.17 -17.04
CA GLY A 187 27.69 -9.92 -17.89
C GLY A 187 27.53 -11.44 -17.72
N GLY A 188 28.46 -12.18 -18.32
CA GLY A 188 28.57 -13.63 -18.15
C GLY A 188 28.72 -14.38 -19.46
N TYR A 189 28.53 -15.69 -19.38
CA TYR A 189 28.52 -16.60 -20.52
C TYR A 189 27.10 -16.70 -21.02
N ILE A 190 26.88 -16.37 -22.29
CA ILE A 190 25.55 -16.16 -22.85
C ILE A 190 25.39 -17.00 -24.09
N PHE A 191 24.25 -17.68 -24.19
CA PHE A 191 23.82 -18.27 -25.44
C PHE A 191 22.35 -17.97 -25.69
N THR A 192 21.99 -17.83 -26.96
CA THR A 192 20.60 -17.69 -27.40
C THR A 192 20.05 -19.02 -27.87
N LEU A 193 18.76 -19.23 -27.65
CA LEU A 193 18.01 -20.35 -28.21
C LEU A 193 17.71 -20.05 -29.69
N SER A 194 17.44 -21.08 -30.49
CA SER A 194 17.02 -20.87 -31.87
C SER A 194 15.49 -20.81 -31.97
N LYS A 195 14.95 -20.50 -33.14
CA LYS A 195 13.48 -20.48 -33.35
C LYS A 195 12.89 -21.88 -33.50
N SER A 196 13.73 -22.87 -33.78
CA SER A 196 13.32 -24.26 -33.95
C SER A 196 13.50 -25.05 -32.65
N LYS A 197 12.48 -25.84 -32.31
CA LYS A 197 12.51 -26.74 -31.15
C LYS A 197 13.62 -27.79 -31.28
N SER A 198 13.82 -28.36 -32.47
CA SER A 198 14.78 -29.45 -32.69
C SER A 198 16.24 -28.98 -32.58
N GLU A 199 16.56 -27.85 -33.19
CA GLU A 199 17.88 -27.23 -33.09
C GLU A 199 18.22 -26.84 -31.65
N THR A 200 17.26 -26.24 -30.93
CA THR A 200 17.46 -25.86 -29.53
C THR A 200 17.67 -27.09 -28.64
N LYS A 201 16.95 -28.19 -28.91
CA LYS A 201 17.15 -29.45 -28.20
C LYS A 201 18.56 -30.03 -28.42
N ASN A 202 19.03 -30.05 -29.66
CA ASN A 202 20.39 -30.50 -29.97
C ASN A 202 21.44 -29.62 -29.25
N LYS A 203 21.24 -28.31 -29.26
CA LYS A 203 22.09 -27.35 -28.54
C LYS A 203 22.15 -27.63 -27.03
N PHE A 204 21.03 -27.96 -26.39
CA PHE A 204 21.05 -28.35 -24.97
C PHE A 204 21.80 -29.64 -24.72
N ILE A 205 21.63 -30.65 -25.58
CA ILE A 205 22.37 -31.91 -25.50
C ILE A 205 23.88 -31.65 -25.62
N ASP A 206 24.29 -30.83 -26.59
CA ASP A 206 25.69 -30.47 -26.79
C ASP A 206 26.28 -29.72 -25.59
N LEU A 207 25.56 -28.75 -25.02
CA LEU A 207 26.00 -28.01 -23.82
C LEU A 207 26.07 -28.91 -22.59
N ARG A 208 25.15 -29.86 -22.46
CA ARG A 208 25.13 -30.84 -21.37
C ARG A 208 26.32 -31.80 -21.47
N LEU A 209 26.57 -32.36 -22.66
CA LEU A 209 27.70 -33.27 -22.90
C LEU A 209 29.05 -32.58 -22.65
N ASN A 210 29.16 -31.29 -22.97
CA ASN A 210 30.36 -30.50 -22.74
C ASN A 210 30.42 -29.83 -21.35
N SER A 211 29.51 -30.18 -20.42
CA SER A 211 29.51 -29.68 -19.04
C SER A 211 29.53 -28.15 -18.92
N TRP A 212 28.66 -27.46 -19.65
CA TRP A 212 28.55 -25.99 -19.58
C TRP A 212 28.26 -25.49 -18.15
N ILE A 213 27.40 -26.20 -17.42
CA ILE A 213 27.18 -25.99 -15.98
C ILE A 213 28.26 -26.73 -15.21
N THR A 214 29.09 -25.96 -14.50
CA THR A 214 30.22 -26.47 -13.70
C THR A 214 30.05 -26.15 -12.22
N ARG A 215 30.88 -26.73 -11.34
CA ARG A 215 30.89 -26.46 -9.88
C ARG A 215 31.06 -24.98 -9.50
N GLY A 216 31.77 -24.22 -10.34
CA GLY A 216 31.98 -22.77 -10.16
C GLY A 216 30.79 -21.91 -10.57
N THR A 217 29.72 -22.49 -11.11
CA THR A 217 28.50 -21.76 -11.49
C THR A 217 27.80 -21.23 -10.25
N ARG A 218 27.30 -20.00 -10.31
CA ARG A 218 26.57 -19.37 -9.19
C ARG A 218 25.15 -18.97 -9.52
N VAL A 219 24.88 -18.60 -10.77
CA VAL A 219 23.52 -18.33 -11.19
C VAL A 219 23.36 -18.56 -12.68
N ILE A 220 22.19 -19.04 -13.06
CA ILE A 220 21.74 -19.13 -14.45
C ILE A 220 20.42 -18.36 -14.56
N PHE A 221 20.33 -17.49 -15.57
CA PHE A 221 19.15 -16.73 -15.93
C PHE A 221 18.62 -17.24 -17.27
N ILE A 222 17.30 -17.43 -17.36
CA ILE A 222 16.60 -17.69 -18.61
C ILE A 222 15.67 -16.51 -18.83
N ASP A 223 16.00 -15.67 -19.80
CA ASP A 223 15.31 -14.44 -20.12
C ASP A 223 14.60 -14.56 -21.47
N PHE A 224 13.32 -14.23 -21.51
CA PHE A 224 12.57 -14.09 -22.77
C PHE A 224 11.41 -13.12 -22.59
N SER A 225 10.81 -12.70 -23.70
CA SER A 225 9.73 -11.72 -23.70
C SER A 225 8.65 -12.13 -24.67
N LEU A 226 7.40 -11.92 -24.25
CA LEU A 226 6.21 -12.25 -25.00
C LEU A 226 5.40 -10.98 -25.24
N TYR A 227 4.64 -10.96 -26.32
CA TYR A 227 3.67 -9.91 -26.61
C TYR A 227 2.31 -10.52 -26.89
N ASN A 228 1.31 -10.08 -26.13
CA ASN A 228 -0.09 -10.42 -26.38
C ASN A 228 -0.74 -9.28 -27.18
N ALA A 229 -1.07 -9.58 -28.43
CA ALA A 229 -1.68 -8.61 -29.34
C ALA A 229 -3.14 -8.26 -28.97
N ASN A 230 -3.88 -9.18 -28.35
CA ASN A 230 -5.30 -9.00 -28.03
C ASN A 230 -5.52 -7.91 -26.97
N VAL A 231 -4.62 -7.84 -25.98
CA VAL A 231 -4.68 -6.86 -24.89
C VAL A 231 -3.59 -5.79 -24.94
N ASN A 232 -2.70 -5.85 -25.94
CA ASN A 232 -1.55 -4.96 -26.09
C ASN A 232 -0.68 -4.91 -24.81
N LEU A 233 -0.26 -6.09 -24.33
CA LEU A 233 0.59 -6.23 -23.15
C LEU A 233 1.85 -7.02 -23.48
N PHE A 234 2.99 -6.55 -22.99
CA PHE A 234 4.25 -7.27 -23.01
C PHE A 234 4.39 -8.05 -21.70
N CYS A 235 4.81 -9.31 -21.78
CA CYS A 235 5.15 -10.14 -20.62
C CYS A 235 6.64 -10.49 -20.68
N ILE A 236 7.42 -9.91 -19.78
CA ILE A 236 8.86 -10.19 -19.66
C ILE A 236 9.03 -11.24 -18.57
N ILE A 237 9.73 -12.32 -18.90
CA ILE A 237 9.91 -13.48 -18.03
C ILE A 237 11.40 -13.66 -17.78
N ARG A 238 11.75 -13.76 -16.50
CA ARG A 238 13.09 -14.11 -16.02
C ARG A 238 12.97 -15.27 -15.03
N LEU A 239 13.47 -16.42 -15.42
CA LEU A 239 13.64 -17.57 -14.52
C LEU A 239 15.08 -17.60 -14.03
N VAL A 240 15.28 -17.83 -12.74
CA VAL A 240 16.60 -17.77 -12.09
C VAL A 240 16.84 -19.07 -11.34
N ALA A 241 17.99 -19.68 -11.58
CA ALA A 241 18.50 -20.80 -10.82
C ALA A 241 19.81 -20.39 -10.16
N GLU A 242 19.79 -20.20 -8.84
CA GLU A 242 20.95 -19.85 -8.03
C GLU A 242 21.60 -21.12 -7.44
N PHE A 243 22.93 -21.17 -7.50
CA PHE A 243 23.74 -22.28 -7.02
C PHE A 243 24.53 -21.78 -5.80
N PRO A 244 24.09 -22.09 -4.57
CA PRO A 244 24.83 -21.68 -3.38
C PRO A 244 26.20 -22.34 -3.34
N ALA A 245 27.15 -21.71 -2.64
CA ALA A 245 28.49 -22.29 -2.44
C ALA A 245 28.45 -23.61 -1.64
N THR A 246 27.36 -23.86 -0.90
CA THR A 246 27.09 -25.13 -0.20
C THR A 246 26.66 -26.26 -1.14
N GLY A 247 26.35 -25.95 -2.41
CA GLY A 247 25.77 -26.89 -3.38
C GLY A 247 24.24 -26.81 -3.43
N GLY A 248 23.62 -27.62 -4.30
CA GLY A 248 22.19 -27.57 -4.59
C GLY A 248 21.80 -26.43 -5.54
N ILE A 249 20.49 -26.24 -5.73
CA ILE A 249 19.89 -25.20 -6.56
C ILE A 249 18.74 -24.56 -5.81
N LEU A 250 18.65 -23.24 -5.86
CA LEU A 250 17.51 -22.44 -5.42
C LEU A 250 16.91 -21.72 -6.62
N THR A 251 15.64 -21.97 -6.89
CA THR A 251 14.94 -21.36 -8.03
C THR A 251 14.14 -20.14 -7.60
N SER A 252 14.19 -19.07 -8.39
CA SER A 252 13.34 -17.89 -8.25
C SER A 252 12.88 -17.41 -9.63
N TRP A 253 11.87 -16.55 -9.67
CA TRP A 253 11.23 -16.13 -10.92
C TRP A 253 10.68 -14.72 -10.85
N GLN A 254 10.62 -14.05 -11.99
CA GLN A 254 10.00 -12.74 -12.18
C GLN A 254 9.16 -12.75 -13.45
N PHE A 255 7.88 -12.39 -13.30
CA PHE A 255 6.94 -12.20 -14.41
C PHE A 255 6.46 -10.76 -14.37
N TYR A 256 6.81 -9.98 -15.39
CA TYR A 256 6.44 -8.58 -15.48
C TYR A 256 5.55 -8.35 -16.69
N SER A 257 4.31 -7.94 -16.43
CA SER A 257 3.37 -7.49 -17.47
C SER A 257 3.38 -5.96 -17.52
N VAL A 258 3.72 -5.42 -18.69
CA VAL A 258 3.86 -3.98 -18.91
C VAL A 258 3.22 -3.56 -20.23
N LYS A 259 2.63 -2.37 -20.23
CA LYS A 259 2.08 -1.75 -21.45
C LYS A 259 3.09 -0.77 -22.01
N LEU A 260 3.98 -1.24 -22.89
CA LEU A 260 5.01 -0.39 -23.51
C LEU A 260 4.41 0.52 -24.61
N LEU A 261 3.45 0.01 -25.37
CA LEU A 261 2.74 0.77 -26.41
C LEU A 261 1.56 1.52 -25.81
N ARG A 262 1.78 2.78 -25.44
CA ARG A 262 0.82 3.55 -24.65
C ARG A 262 -0.31 4.17 -25.45
N TYR A 263 -0.06 4.74 -26.64
CA TYR A 263 -1.04 5.57 -27.37
C TYR A 263 -1.60 4.85 -28.60
N VAL A 264 -2.35 3.76 -28.39
CA VAL A 264 -2.93 2.97 -29.49
C VAL A 264 -4.44 3.11 -29.55
N SER A 265 -5.14 2.95 -28.43
CA SER A 265 -6.60 3.00 -28.38
C SER A 265 -7.13 4.41 -28.12
N TYR A 266 -8.39 4.68 -28.47
CA TYR A 266 -9.09 5.92 -28.11
C TYR A 266 -9.08 6.18 -26.60
N TYR A 267 -9.18 5.13 -25.79
CA TYR A 267 -9.08 5.24 -24.33
C TYR A 267 -7.70 5.70 -23.87
N ASP A 268 -6.65 5.34 -24.62
CA ASP A 268 -5.28 5.75 -24.29
C ASP A 268 -5.05 7.24 -24.55
N TYR A 269 -5.66 7.80 -25.60
CA TYR A 269 -5.65 9.24 -25.84
C TYR A 269 -6.42 10.00 -24.75
N PHE A 270 -7.49 9.41 -24.20
CA PHE A 270 -8.16 9.97 -23.02
C PHE A 270 -7.23 9.99 -21.80
N ILE A 271 -6.50 8.90 -21.53
CA ILE A 271 -5.48 8.87 -20.47
C ILE A 271 -4.42 9.96 -20.70
N ALA A 272 -3.95 10.15 -21.94
CA ALA A 272 -3.00 11.22 -22.28
C ALA A 272 -3.53 12.62 -21.92
N SER A 273 -4.81 12.88 -22.16
CA SER A 273 -5.48 14.12 -21.73
C SER A 273 -5.50 14.28 -20.21
N CYS A 274 -5.73 13.18 -19.48
CA CYS A 274 -5.60 13.18 -18.03
C CYS A 274 -4.17 13.45 -17.55
N GLU A 275 -3.14 12.96 -18.26
CA GLU A 275 -1.73 13.24 -17.93
C GLU A 275 -1.39 14.73 -18.08
N ILE A 276 -1.88 15.38 -19.14
CA ILE A 276 -1.71 16.83 -19.34
C ILE A 276 -2.41 17.59 -18.22
N THR A 277 -3.63 17.18 -17.87
CA THR A 277 -4.40 17.79 -16.77
C THR A 277 -3.67 17.64 -15.43
N PHE A 278 -3.04 16.49 -15.17
CA PHE A 278 -2.22 16.25 -13.99
C PHE A 278 -1.02 17.21 -13.91
N CYS A 279 -0.32 17.43 -15.03
CA CYS A 279 0.77 18.41 -15.10
C CYS A 279 0.31 19.84 -14.80
N ILE A 280 -0.90 20.22 -15.24
CA ILE A 280 -1.50 21.52 -14.91
C ILE A 280 -1.76 21.63 -13.40
N PHE A 281 -2.34 20.60 -12.77
CA PHE A 281 -2.55 20.57 -11.32
C PHE A 281 -1.22 20.66 -10.54
N LEU A 282 -0.17 19.96 -11.00
CA LEU A 282 1.16 20.03 -10.39
C LEU A 282 1.69 21.46 -10.38
N PHE A 283 1.55 22.18 -11.50
CA PHE A 283 1.97 23.58 -11.58
C PHE A 283 1.15 24.47 -10.63
N VAL A 284 -0.18 24.33 -10.61
CA VAL A 284 -1.06 25.09 -9.72
C VAL A 284 -0.69 24.85 -8.25
N PHE A 285 -0.56 23.60 -7.81
CA PHE A 285 -0.17 23.28 -6.44
C PHE A 285 1.21 23.79 -6.07
N THR A 286 2.17 23.74 -7.00
CA THR A 286 3.50 24.29 -6.77
C THR A 286 3.43 25.79 -6.52
N THR A 287 2.66 26.54 -7.32
CA THR A 287 2.50 27.99 -7.09
C THR A 287 1.79 28.30 -5.76
N GLN A 288 0.82 27.49 -5.35
CA GLN A 288 0.13 27.66 -4.06
C GLN A 288 1.08 27.41 -2.88
N GLU A 289 1.85 26.33 -2.91
CA GLU A 289 2.79 26.01 -1.83
C GLU A 289 3.94 27.02 -1.75
N VAL A 290 4.47 27.48 -2.87
CA VAL A 290 5.51 28.54 -2.88
C VAL A 290 4.98 29.84 -2.26
N LYS A 291 3.71 30.22 -2.51
CA LYS A 291 3.08 31.38 -1.87
C LYS A 291 2.96 31.19 -0.36
N LYS A 292 2.46 30.03 0.10
CA LYS A 292 2.35 29.71 1.53
C LYS A 292 3.71 29.74 2.24
N ILE A 293 4.76 29.20 1.62
CA ILE A 293 6.13 29.21 2.17
C ILE A 293 6.64 30.64 2.28
N LYS A 294 6.39 31.50 1.28
CA LYS A 294 6.81 32.91 1.31
C LYS A 294 6.10 33.72 2.40
N GLU A 295 4.81 33.46 2.64
CA GLU A 295 4.00 34.16 3.65
C GLU A 295 4.33 33.68 5.08
N PHE A 296 4.31 32.37 5.32
CA PHE A 296 4.44 31.80 6.67
C PHE A 296 5.90 31.51 7.09
N LYS A 297 6.86 31.51 6.16
CA LYS A 297 8.30 31.27 6.39
C LYS A 297 8.55 30.06 7.31
N SER A 298 9.19 30.26 8.47
CA SER A 298 9.52 29.19 9.42
C SER A 298 8.30 28.59 10.12
N ALA A 299 7.20 29.34 10.26
CA ALA A 299 5.97 28.83 10.88
C ALA A 299 5.32 27.71 10.04
N TYR A 300 5.56 27.71 8.73
CA TYR A 300 5.05 26.69 7.81
C TYR A 300 5.52 25.27 8.18
N PHE A 301 6.78 25.10 8.58
CA PHE A 301 7.39 23.79 8.85
C PHE A 301 6.99 23.17 10.18
N LYS A 302 6.18 23.85 11.00
CA LYS A 302 5.67 23.31 12.28
C LYS A 302 4.47 22.37 12.09
N SER A 303 3.77 22.45 10.97
CA SER A 303 2.57 21.63 10.70
C SER A 303 2.93 20.34 9.97
N ILE A 304 2.46 19.21 10.51
CA ILE A 304 2.62 17.88 9.89
C ILE A 304 1.96 17.82 8.51
N TRP A 305 0.83 18.50 8.34
CA TRP A 305 0.09 18.53 7.07
C TRP A 305 0.86 19.23 5.95
N ASN A 306 1.64 20.24 6.29
CA ASN A 306 2.47 20.97 5.33
C ASN A 306 3.64 20.09 4.86
N TRP A 307 4.24 19.29 5.75
CA TRP A 307 5.23 18.28 5.38
C TRP A 307 4.65 17.21 4.45
N LEU A 308 3.41 16.76 4.72
CA LEU A 308 2.72 15.82 3.84
C LEU A 308 2.45 16.43 2.45
N GLU A 309 2.10 17.72 2.38
CA GLU A 309 1.92 18.44 1.10
C GLU A 309 3.23 18.58 0.31
N LEU A 310 4.34 18.90 0.98
CA LEU A 310 5.67 18.93 0.36
C LEU A 310 6.11 17.55 -0.14
N LEU A 311 5.88 16.50 0.66
CA LEU A 311 6.19 15.12 0.28
C LEU A 311 5.40 14.69 -0.95
N LEU A 312 4.09 14.98 -0.98
CA LEU A 312 3.23 14.65 -2.12
C LEU A 312 3.71 15.38 -3.39
N LEU A 313 4.04 16.66 -3.28
CA LEU A 313 4.54 17.45 -4.39
C LEU A 313 5.88 16.90 -4.91
N LEU A 314 6.81 16.56 -4.02
CA LEU A 314 8.08 15.90 -4.38
C LEU A 314 7.83 14.59 -5.14
N LEU A 315 6.96 13.72 -4.61
CA LEU A 315 6.63 12.43 -5.23
C LEU A 315 6.00 12.62 -6.63
N CYS A 316 5.13 13.62 -6.81
CA CYS A 316 4.56 13.94 -8.12
C CYS A 316 5.64 14.40 -9.12
N PHE A 317 6.59 15.24 -8.71
CA PHE A 317 7.71 15.64 -9.58
C PHE A 317 8.56 14.43 -9.99
N VAL A 318 8.90 13.57 -9.03
CA VAL A 318 9.62 12.33 -9.30
C VAL A 318 8.84 11.44 -10.27
N ALA A 319 7.53 11.25 -10.06
CA ALA A 319 6.68 10.45 -10.94
C ALA A 319 6.69 10.98 -12.39
N VAL A 320 6.58 12.29 -12.60
CA VAL A 320 6.64 12.91 -13.94
C VAL A 320 8.02 12.74 -14.58
N SER A 321 9.10 12.95 -13.81
CA SER A 321 10.47 12.74 -14.30
C SER A 321 10.71 11.29 -14.72
N PHE A 322 10.26 10.31 -13.93
CA PHE A 322 10.35 8.90 -14.30
C PHE A 322 9.47 8.56 -15.51
N ASN A 323 8.24 9.09 -15.60
CA ASN A 323 7.35 8.86 -16.74
C ASN A 323 7.97 9.34 -18.05
N THR A 324 8.49 10.57 -18.04
CA THR A 324 9.13 11.19 -19.22
C THR A 324 10.38 10.42 -19.63
N TYR A 325 11.23 10.05 -18.66
CA TYR A 325 12.41 9.22 -18.93
C TYR A 325 12.03 7.85 -19.53
N CYS A 326 11.06 7.14 -18.93
CA CYS A 326 10.57 5.86 -19.44
C CYS A 326 10.05 5.99 -20.88
N ASN A 327 9.19 6.97 -21.17
CA ASN A 327 8.63 7.16 -22.51
C ASN A 327 9.71 7.45 -23.56
N VAL A 328 10.73 8.26 -23.22
CA VAL A 328 11.85 8.54 -24.13
C VAL A 328 12.67 7.27 -24.40
N GLN A 329 13.01 6.51 -23.36
CA GLN A 329 13.76 5.25 -23.52
C GLN A 329 12.97 4.22 -24.34
N ILE A 330 11.66 4.10 -24.10
CA ILE A 330 10.79 3.23 -24.89
C ILE A 330 10.78 3.68 -26.35
N PHE A 331 10.59 4.97 -26.64
CA PHE A 331 10.55 5.46 -28.02
C PHE A 331 11.85 5.18 -28.78
N LEU A 332 13.01 5.35 -28.13
CA LEU A 332 14.31 5.10 -28.74
C LEU A 332 14.58 3.61 -28.97
N LEU A 333 14.34 2.77 -27.96
CA LEU A 333 14.76 1.36 -27.98
C LEU A 333 13.71 0.44 -28.62
N LEU A 334 12.42 0.75 -28.53
CA LEU A 334 11.36 -0.14 -29.00
C LEU A 334 11.41 -0.35 -30.51
N GLY A 335 11.77 0.68 -31.29
CA GLY A 335 11.91 0.58 -32.74
C GLY A 335 12.99 -0.42 -33.14
N GLU A 336 14.18 -0.27 -32.57
CA GLU A 336 15.34 -1.15 -32.81
C GLU A 336 15.06 -2.59 -32.34
N LEU A 337 14.48 -2.76 -31.15
CA LEU A 337 14.22 -4.06 -30.54
C LEU A 337 13.14 -4.88 -31.26
N LEU A 338 12.24 -4.23 -32.00
CA LEU A 338 11.20 -4.90 -32.79
C LEU A 338 11.66 -5.26 -34.21
N GLU A 339 12.66 -4.55 -34.74
CA GLU A 339 13.22 -4.83 -36.07
C GLU A 339 14.07 -6.11 -36.06
N SER A 340 14.82 -6.35 -35.00
CA SER A 340 15.68 -7.54 -34.85
C SER A 340 14.92 -8.79 -34.39
N THR A 341 14.16 -9.44 -35.27
CA THR A 341 13.41 -10.66 -34.89
C THR A 341 14.28 -11.90 -34.67
N GLU A 342 15.56 -11.89 -35.06
CA GLU A 342 16.47 -13.04 -34.94
C GLU A 342 17.40 -12.96 -33.71
N GLN A 343 17.47 -11.78 -33.08
CA GLN A 343 18.31 -11.55 -31.91
C GLN A 343 17.45 -11.45 -30.63
N TYR A 344 18.10 -11.65 -29.48
CA TYR A 344 17.47 -11.37 -28.18
C TYR A 344 17.33 -9.86 -27.98
N SER A 345 16.10 -9.43 -27.68
CA SER A 345 15.76 -8.05 -27.35
C SER A 345 15.65 -7.86 -25.83
N ASP A 346 16.47 -6.99 -25.22
CA ASP A 346 16.47 -6.76 -23.76
C ASP A 346 15.33 -5.83 -23.30
N PHE A 347 14.13 -6.39 -23.18
CA PHE A 347 12.98 -5.68 -22.60
C PHE A 347 12.99 -5.61 -21.07
N TYR A 348 13.89 -6.34 -20.40
CA TYR A 348 13.94 -6.39 -18.94
C TYR A 348 14.28 -5.01 -18.36
N PHE A 349 15.21 -4.30 -18.98
CA PHE A 349 15.56 -2.93 -18.58
C PHE A 349 14.34 -2.00 -18.58
N LEU A 350 13.57 -1.99 -19.69
CA LEU A 350 12.36 -1.18 -19.82
C LEU A 350 11.31 -1.58 -18.78
N ALA A 351 11.12 -2.88 -18.55
CA ALA A 351 10.17 -3.39 -17.58
C ALA A 351 10.52 -2.93 -16.15
N CYS A 352 11.79 -3.00 -15.74
CA CYS A 352 12.23 -2.55 -14.42
C CYS A 352 11.92 -1.06 -14.18
N TRP A 353 12.22 -0.19 -15.14
CA TRP A 353 11.90 1.23 -15.02
C TRP A 353 10.40 1.49 -14.91
N HIS A 354 9.59 0.78 -15.70
CA HIS A 354 8.14 0.86 -15.62
C HIS A 354 7.61 0.41 -14.23
N ILE A 355 8.22 -0.61 -13.63
CA ILE A 355 7.85 -1.09 -12.28
C ILE A 355 8.21 -0.06 -11.21
N TYR A 356 9.41 0.55 -11.29
CA TYR A 356 9.78 1.62 -10.36
C TYR A 356 8.82 2.80 -10.45
N TYR A 357 8.43 3.18 -11.66
CA TYR A 357 7.40 4.20 -11.89
C TYR A 357 6.05 3.81 -11.26
N ASN A 358 5.57 2.57 -11.48
CA ASN A 358 4.33 2.08 -10.87
C ASN A 358 4.39 2.11 -9.33
N ASN A 359 5.52 1.73 -8.73
CA ASN A 359 5.72 1.78 -7.28
C ASN A 359 5.67 3.22 -6.74
N ILE A 360 6.31 4.18 -7.43
CA ILE A 360 6.28 5.60 -7.06
C ILE A 360 4.85 6.16 -7.14
N ILE A 361 4.10 5.80 -8.18
CA ILE A 361 2.70 6.19 -8.33
C ILE A 361 1.82 5.59 -7.23
N ALA A 362 2.01 4.31 -6.90
CA ALA A 362 1.28 3.65 -5.82
C ALA A 362 1.50 4.34 -4.45
N ILE A 363 2.73 4.76 -4.18
CA ILE A 363 3.07 5.52 -2.96
C ILE A 363 2.44 6.93 -3.02
N THR A 364 2.49 7.59 -4.18
CA THR A 364 1.87 8.91 -4.40
C THR A 364 0.37 8.89 -4.12
N ILE A 365 -0.37 7.93 -4.69
CA ILE A 365 -1.82 7.83 -4.50
C ILE A 365 -2.18 7.50 -3.04
N PHE A 366 -1.38 6.68 -2.35
CA PHE A 366 -1.57 6.39 -0.93
C PHE A 366 -1.51 7.68 -0.08
N PHE A 367 -0.47 8.49 -0.25
CA PHE A 367 -0.38 9.77 0.46
C PHE A 367 -1.46 10.78 0.02
N ALA A 368 -1.89 10.74 -1.25
CA ALA A 368 -3.01 11.55 -1.72
C ALA A 368 -4.32 11.19 -1.00
N TRP A 369 -4.59 9.90 -0.75
CA TRP A 369 -5.74 9.49 0.07
C TRP A 369 -5.63 9.96 1.52
N ILE A 370 -4.44 9.88 2.14
CA ILE A 370 -4.22 10.37 3.51
C ILE A 370 -4.47 11.88 3.60
N LYS A 371 -4.10 12.67 2.59
CA LYS A 371 -4.34 14.13 2.57
C LYS A 371 -5.83 14.48 2.69
N ILE A 372 -6.76 13.60 2.33
CA ILE A 372 -8.19 13.84 2.54
C ILE A 372 -8.51 14.07 4.02
N PHE A 373 -7.78 13.43 4.95
CA PHE A 373 -7.97 13.64 6.38
C PHE A 373 -7.76 15.10 6.81
N LYS A 374 -6.91 15.88 6.11
CA LYS A 374 -6.75 17.33 6.34
C LYS A 374 -8.06 18.09 6.11
N PHE A 375 -8.87 17.66 5.15
CA PHE A 375 -10.16 18.29 4.86
C PHE A 375 -11.31 17.68 5.68
N ILE A 376 -11.18 16.43 6.15
CA ILE A 376 -12.20 15.81 7.01
C ILE A 376 -12.12 16.31 8.47
N SER A 377 -11.00 16.93 8.88
CA SER A 377 -10.84 17.50 10.22
C SER A 377 -11.82 18.62 10.57
N PHE A 378 -12.67 19.07 9.64
CA PHE A 378 -13.82 19.93 9.93
C PHE A 378 -14.90 19.24 10.78
N ASN A 379 -14.90 17.90 10.88
CA ASN A 379 -15.81 17.17 11.76
C ASN A 379 -15.24 17.08 13.19
N LYS A 380 -16.08 17.35 14.20
CA LYS A 380 -15.73 17.32 15.63
C LYS A 380 -15.07 15.99 16.03
N THR A 381 -15.63 14.87 15.59
CA THR A 381 -15.13 13.53 15.97
C THR A 381 -13.76 13.22 15.34
N MET A 382 -13.51 13.68 14.12
CA MET A 382 -12.23 13.46 13.43
C MET A 382 -11.13 14.40 13.90
N SER A 383 -11.49 15.64 14.23
CA SER A 383 -10.60 16.59 14.90
C SER A 383 -10.17 16.06 16.29
N GLN A 384 -11.11 15.48 17.05
CA GLN A 384 -10.81 14.80 18.30
C GLN A 384 -9.78 13.68 18.08
N LEU A 385 -10.03 12.73 17.18
CA LEU A 385 -9.10 11.63 16.89
C LEU A 385 -7.71 12.11 16.47
N SER A 386 -7.62 13.07 15.54
CA SER A 386 -6.35 13.65 15.10
C SER A 386 -5.60 14.34 16.25
N SER A 387 -6.33 15.07 17.10
CA SER A 387 -5.74 15.71 18.29
C SER A 387 -5.30 14.69 19.34
N THR A 388 -6.00 13.57 19.49
CA THR A 388 -5.58 12.48 20.39
C THR A 388 -4.25 11.89 19.93
N LEU A 389 -4.14 11.56 18.64
CA LEU A 389 -2.94 11.00 18.03
C LEU A 389 -1.76 11.97 18.12
N SER A 390 -1.99 13.26 17.83
CA SER A 390 -0.94 14.27 17.91
C SER A 390 -0.47 14.53 19.35
N ARG A 391 -1.31 14.32 20.36
CA ARG A 391 -0.95 14.50 21.77
C ARG A 391 -0.18 13.31 22.29
N CYS A 392 -0.64 12.08 21.99
CA CYS A 392 0.01 10.86 22.46
C CYS A 392 1.27 10.49 21.67
N ILE A 393 1.56 11.11 20.52
CA ILE A 393 2.72 10.75 19.70
C ILE A 393 4.05 10.83 20.45
N LYS A 394 4.21 11.77 21.40
CA LYS A 394 5.44 11.87 22.21
C LYS A 394 5.59 10.66 23.14
N ASP A 395 4.52 10.27 23.80
CA ASP A 395 4.50 9.13 24.72
C ASP A 395 4.64 7.80 23.95
N ILE A 396 3.96 7.69 22.80
CA ILE A 396 4.09 6.56 21.88
C ILE A 396 5.52 6.43 21.36
N VAL A 397 6.19 7.52 20.99
CA VAL A 397 7.59 7.47 20.53
C VAL A 397 8.51 7.00 21.65
N GLY A 398 8.32 7.47 22.89
CA GLY A 398 9.07 6.99 24.06
C GLY A 398 8.86 5.48 24.29
N PHE A 399 7.61 5.04 24.24
CA PHE A 399 7.27 3.62 24.36
C PHE A 399 7.81 2.78 23.19
N ALA A 400 7.77 3.28 21.96
CA ALA A 400 8.23 2.57 20.76
C ALA A 400 9.72 2.22 20.86
N ILE A 401 10.53 3.08 21.49
CA ILE A 401 11.95 2.78 21.74
C ILE A 401 12.08 1.54 22.63
N MET A 402 11.35 1.46 23.75
CA MET A 402 11.34 0.26 24.60
C MET A 402 10.84 -0.98 23.85
N PHE A 403 9.77 -0.84 23.05
CA PHE A 403 9.25 -1.90 22.22
C PHE A 403 10.31 -2.46 21.27
N PHE A 404 10.98 -1.59 20.50
CA PHE A 404 11.99 -2.03 19.52
C PHE A 404 13.22 -2.66 20.17
N ILE A 405 13.63 -2.23 21.36
CA ILE A 405 14.73 -2.88 22.10
C ILE A 405 14.38 -4.34 22.39
N ILE A 406 13.20 -4.60 22.97
CA ILE A 406 12.75 -5.96 23.27
C ILE A 406 12.54 -6.75 21.97
N PHE A 407 11.92 -6.13 20.98
CA PHE A 407 11.63 -6.75 19.68
C PHE A 407 12.91 -7.23 18.98
N PHE A 408 13.93 -6.37 18.85
CA PHE A 408 15.21 -6.74 18.24
C PHE A 408 16.01 -7.73 19.08
N ALA A 409 15.92 -7.67 20.41
CA ALA A 409 16.54 -8.68 21.28
C ALA A 409 15.98 -10.08 21.00
N TYR A 410 14.65 -10.21 20.89
CA TYR A 410 14.04 -11.47 20.46
C TYR A 410 14.38 -11.81 19.01
N ALA A 411 14.52 -10.83 18.10
CA ALA A 411 14.81 -11.10 16.69
C ALA A 411 16.20 -11.73 16.56
N GLN A 412 17.16 -11.20 17.30
CA GLN A 412 18.51 -11.74 17.38
C GLN A 412 18.52 -13.11 18.06
N LEU A 413 17.78 -13.29 19.16
CA LEU A 413 17.65 -14.58 19.84
C LEU A 413 17.08 -15.65 18.89
N GLY A 414 15.99 -15.35 18.18
CA GLY A 414 15.35 -16.25 17.23
C GLY A 414 16.26 -16.60 16.05
N PHE A 415 16.97 -15.61 15.50
CA PHE A 415 17.95 -15.83 14.44
C PHE A 415 19.07 -16.79 14.88
N LEU A 416 19.61 -16.61 16.10
CA LEU A 416 20.69 -17.45 16.62
C LEU A 416 20.24 -18.89 16.94
N ILE A 417 19.03 -19.07 17.46
CA ILE A 417 18.53 -20.40 17.85
C ILE A 417 17.98 -21.15 16.64
N PHE A 418 17.15 -20.51 15.81
CA PHE A 418 16.36 -21.17 14.76
C PHE A 418 16.89 -20.95 13.34
N GLY A 419 17.80 -20.00 13.12
CA GLY A 419 18.17 -19.56 11.76
C GLY A 419 18.85 -20.61 10.88
N SER A 420 19.38 -21.70 11.46
CA SER A 420 19.94 -22.82 10.69
C SER A 420 18.90 -23.87 10.26
N GLN A 421 17.72 -23.89 10.88
CA GLN A 421 16.74 -24.97 10.71
C GLN A 421 15.37 -24.49 10.20
N VAL A 422 14.99 -23.23 10.49
CA VAL A 422 13.68 -22.67 10.13
C VAL A 422 13.85 -21.53 9.14
N ASP A 423 13.20 -21.64 7.98
CA ASP A 423 13.31 -20.66 6.88
C ASP A 423 12.87 -19.25 7.28
N ASP A 424 11.81 -19.13 8.11
CA ASP A 424 11.33 -17.85 8.63
C ASP A 424 12.41 -17.09 9.44
N PHE A 425 13.36 -17.81 10.04
CA PHE A 425 14.47 -17.24 10.82
C PHE A 425 15.81 -17.29 10.07
N SER A 426 15.82 -17.65 8.79
CA SER A 426 17.05 -17.86 8.00
C SER A 426 17.97 -16.64 7.91
N THR A 427 17.39 -15.44 7.94
CA THR A 427 18.13 -14.17 7.98
C THR A 427 17.60 -13.30 9.12
N PHE A 428 18.42 -12.35 9.59
CA PHE A 428 17.99 -11.39 10.61
C PHE A 428 16.76 -10.57 10.15
N GLN A 429 16.72 -10.19 8.87
CA GLN A 429 15.58 -9.48 8.28
C GLN A 429 14.32 -10.36 8.25
N ASN A 430 14.44 -11.63 7.83
CA ASN A 430 13.31 -12.56 7.83
C ASN A 430 12.82 -12.80 9.27
N SER A 431 13.73 -12.86 10.26
CA SER A 431 13.39 -13.03 11.67
C SER A 431 12.53 -11.89 12.20
N ILE A 432 12.83 -10.64 11.82
CA ILE A 432 12.00 -9.45 12.14
C ILE A 432 10.60 -9.61 11.55
N PHE A 433 10.48 -10.03 10.28
CA PHE A 433 9.18 -10.24 9.64
C PHE A 433 8.40 -11.41 10.26
N ALA A 434 9.09 -12.51 10.60
CA ALA A 434 8.50 -13.65 11.27
C ALA A 434 7.89 -13.25 12.62
N GLN A 435 8.54 -12.39 13.38
CA GLN A 435 8.00 -11.87 14.63
C GLN A 435 6.74 -11.02 14.44
N PHE A 436 6.70 -10.15 13.43
CA PHE A 436 5.46 -9.43 13.11
C PHE A 436 4.33 -10.38 12.73
N ARG A 437 4.62 -11.46 11.99
CA ARG A 437 3.63 -12.50 11.67
C ARG A 437 3.14 -13.23 12.94
N ILE A 438 4.03 -13.56 13.86
CA ILE A 438 3.66 -14.15 15.16
C ILE A 438 2.70 -13.22 15.92
N VAL A 439 2.95 -11.91 15.95
CA VAL A 439 2.04 -10.93 16.59
C VAL A 439 0.66 -10.87 15.92
N LEU A 440 0.60 -11.07 14.61
CA LEU A 440 -0.64 -11.15 13.85
C LEU A 440 -1.37 -12.51 13.99
N GLY A 441 -0.73 -13.51 14.61
CA GLY A 441 -1.26 -14.85 14.79
C GLY A 441 -0.93 -15.85 13.67
N ASP A 442 -0.08 -15.47 12.71
CA ASP A 442 0.43 -16.37 11.66
C ASP A 442 1.82 -16.89 12.06
N PHE A 443 1.92 -18.16 12.48
CA PHE A 443 3.18 -18.73 12.94
C PHE A 443 3.26 -20.24 12.73
N ASN A 444 4.45 -20.72 12.33
CA ASN A 444 4.75 -22.14 12.23
C ASN A 444 5.37 -22.67 13.54
N PHE A 445 4.52 -22.90 14.56
CA PHE A 445 4.99 -23.41 15.86
C PHE A 445 5.65 -24.80 15.74
N ALA A 446 5.14 -25.65 14.85
CA ALA A 446 5.71 -26.98 14.63
C ALA A 446 7.17 -26.92 14.17
N GLY A 447 7.50 -26.01 13.25
CA GLY A 447 8.88 -25.79 12.81
C GLY A 447 9.79 -25.31 13.94
N ILE A 448 9.31 -24.40 14.79
CA ILE A 448 10.06 -23.87 15.94
C ILE A 448 10.33 -24.97 16.98
N GLN A 449 9.32 -25.79 17.30
CA GLN A 449 9.43 -26.88 18.27
C GLN A 449 10.33 -28.01 17.76
N GLN A 450 10.26 -28.34 16.47
CA GLN A 450 11.15 -29.33 15.86
C GLN A 450 12.60 -28.87 15.85
N ALA A 451 12.84 -27.56 15.65
CA ALA A 451 14.19 -27.02 15.62
C ALA A 451 14.88 -27.06 16.99
N ASN A 452 14.15 -26.73 18.05
CA ASN A 452 14.61 -26.95 19.42
C ASN A 452 13.42 -27.26 20.34
N PRO A 453 13.32 -28.50 20.87
CA PRO A 453 12.15 -28.92 21.63
C PRO A 453 12.00 -28.21 22.98
N ILE A 454 13.08 -27.64 23.53
CA ILE A 454 13.08 -26.95 24.83
C ILE A 454 13.04 -25.44 24.63
N LEU A 455 14.01 -24.88 23.90
CA LEU A 455 14.09 -23.42 23.71
C LEU A 455 13.00 -22.89 22.79
N GLY A 456 12.45 -23.69 21.88
CA GLY A 456 11.37 -23.32 20.97
C GLY A 456 10.10 -22.88 21.72
N PRO A 457 9.48 -23.77 22.52
CA PRO A 457 8.32 -23.41 23.31
C PRO A 457 8.57 -22.28 24.31
N ILE A 458 9.75 -22.26 24.97
CA ILE A 458 10.11 -21.18 25.90
C ILE A 458 10.14 -19.84 25.18
N TYR A 459 10.90 -19.74 24.07
CA TYR A 459 10.97 -18.53 23.25
C TYR A 459 9.58 -18.04 22.86
N PHE A 460 8.74 -18.94 22.33
CA PHE A 460 7.41 -18.60 21.83
C PHE A 460 6.47 -18.11 22.94
N ILE A 461 6.41 -18.82 24.07
CA ILE A 461 5.55 -18.45 25.20
C ILE A 461 6.01 -17.12 25.80
N THR A 462 7.33 -16.93 26.02
CA THR A 462 7.84 -15.67 26.57
C THR A 462 7.63 -14.50 25.62
N PHE A 463 7.81 -14.71 24.31
CA PHE A 463 7.58 -13.67 23.30
C PHE A 463 6.12 -13.22 23.29
N ILE A 464 5.17 -14.15 23.26
CA ILE A 464 3.74 -13.80 23.31
C ILE A 464 3.42 -13.09 24.63
N PHE A 465 3.91 -13.58 25.76
CA PHE A 465 3.65 -12.92 27.04
C PHE A 465 4.13 -11.47 27.07
N PHE A 466 5.41 -11.22 26.74
CA PHE A 466 5.96 -9.87 26.81
C PHE A 466 5.47 -8.97 25.68
N VAL A 467 5.49 -9.43 24.42
CA VAL A 467 5.20 -8.56 23.27
C VAL A 467 3.70 -8.40 23.06
N PHE A 468 2.92 -9.46 23.19
CA PHE A 468 1.48 -9.38 22.99
C PHE A 468 0.76 -8.91 24.26
N PHE A 469 0.93 -9.59 25.40
CA PHE A 469 0.14 -9.25 26.59
C PHE A 469 0.64 -8.01 27.35
N VAL A 470 1.95 -7.75 27.41
CA VAL A 470 2.47 -6.57 28.13
C VAL A 470 2.53 -5.36 27.20
N LEU A 471 3.31 -5.44 26.12
CA LEU A 471 3.60 -4.28 25.28
C LEU A 471 2.38 -3.77 24.49
N LEU A 472 1.57 -4.66 23.88
CA LEU A 472 0.39 -4.23 23.12
C LEU A 472 -0.67 -3.60 24.05
N ASN A 473 -0.89 -4.17 25.23
CA ASN A 473 -1.84 -3.61 26.19
C ASN A 473 -1.38 -2.27 26.77
N MET A 474 -0.07 -2.07 26.98
CA MET A 474 0.44 -0.77 27.40
C MET A 474 0.29 0.29 26.29
N PHE A 475 0.50 -0.09 25.03
CA PHE A 475 0.22 0.79 23.90
C PHE A 475 -1.25 1.23 23.85
N LEU A 476 -2.18 0.29 24.06
CA LEU A 476 -3.62 0.59 24.11
C LEU A 476 -3.97 1.49 25.31
N ALA A 477 -3.34 1.29 26.46
CA ALA A 477 -3.55 2.13 27.65
C ALA A 477 -3.16 3.59 27.39
N ILE A 478 -1.97 3.84 26.81
CA ILE A 478 -1.49 5.19 26.47
C ILE A 478 -2.49 5.91 25.54
N ILE A 479 -3.00 5.20 24.53
CA ILE A 479 -3.99 5.77 23.60
C ILE A 479 -5.31 6.06 24.32
N ASN A 480 -5.78 5.14 25.16
CA ASN A 480 -7.06 5.31 25.86
C ASN A 480 -7.04 6.46 26.86
N ASP A 481 -5.94 6.64 27.58
CA ASP A 481 -5.76 7.72 28.56
C ASP A 481 -5.77 9.09 27.87
N THR A 482 -4.95 9.25 26.84
CA THR A 482 -4.92 10.49 26.04
C THR A 482 -6.23 10.74 25.30
N TYR A 483 -6.93 9.70 24.86
CA TYR A 483 -8.25 9.83 24.24
C TYR A 483 -9.30 10.35 25.22
N SER A 484 -9.31 9.81 26.43
CA SER A 484 -10.21 10.24 27.50
C SER A 484 -9.96 11.70 27.91
N GLU A 485 -8.69 12.10 28.00
CA GLU A 485 -8.28 13.47 28.29
C GLU A 485 -8.75 14.45 27.19
N VAL A 486 -8.49 14.15 25.92
CA VAL A 486 -8.96 15.00 24.81
C VAL A 486 -10.48 15.03 24.74
N LYS A 487 -11.17 13.92 25.01
CA LYS A 487 -12.64 13.90 25.05
C LYS A 487 -13.18 14.85 26.14
N ALA A 488 -12.55 14.88 27.31
CA ALA A 488 -12.89 15.81 28.40
C ALA A 488 -12.67 17.27 27.98
N ASP A 489 -11.51 17.60 27.38
CA ASP A 489 -11.20 18.94 26.87
C ASP A 489 -12.25 19.46 25.86
N TYR A 490 -12.75 18.58 24.98
CA TYR A 490 -13.80 18.92 24.02
C TYR A 490 -15.20 19.01 24.62
N SER A 491 -15.47 18.38 25.77
CA SER A 491 -16.73 18.55 26.51
C SER A 491 -16.80 19.88 27.28
N ILE A 492 -15.65 20.39 27.73
CA ILE A 492 -15.53 21.66 28.47
C ILE A 492 -15.59 22.89 27.53
N GLY A 493 -15.65 22.71 26.21
CA GLY A 493 -15.89 23.78 25.24
C GLY A 493 -14.66 24.64 24.89
N ARG A 494 -13.44 24.17 25.22
CA ARG A 494 -12.19 24.93 25.07
C ARG A 494 -11.72 25.16 23.63
N ARG A 495 -12.42 24.62 22.61
CA ARG A 495 -12.14 24.88 21.18
C ARG A 495 -13.38 25.38 20.40
N PRO A 496 -13.33 26.59 19.80
CA PRO A 496 -14.48 27.25 19.13
C PRO A 496 -14.70 26.84 17.67
N ASP A 497 -14.22 25.68 17.21
CA ASP A 497 -14.27 25.28 15.79
C ASP A 497 -15.68 24.86 15.30
N PHE A 498 -16.66 24.80 16.21
CA PHE A 498 -17.99 24.27 15.96
C PHE A 498 -18.98 25.27 15.31
N GLU A 499 -18.56 26.50 15.03
CA GLU A 499 -19.36 27.44 14.23
C GLU A 499 -19.42 27.04 12.74
N LEU A 500 -18.39 26.34 12.24
CA LEU A 500 -18.21 26.03 10.81
C LEU A 500 -19.23 25.02 10.26
N GLY A 501 -19.42 23.89 10.94
CA GLY A 501 -20.33 22.83 10.48
C GLY A 501 -21.80 23.26 10.49
N LYS A 502 -22.19 24.14 11.42
CA LYS A 502 -23.51 24.78 11.42
C LYS A 502 -23.65 25.72 10.22
N MET A 503 -22.62 26.51 9.90
CA MET A 503 -22.60 27.39 8.72
C MET A 503 -22.60 26.63 7.38
N ILE A 504 -21.90 25.50 7.25
CA ILE A 504 -21.94 24.66 6.03
C ILE A 504 -23.33 24.07 5.83
N LYS A 505 -23.98 23.60 6.90
CA LYS A 505 -25.38 23.12 6.85
C LYS A 505 -26.35 24.24 6.48
N GLN A 506 -26.06 25.47 6.89
CA GLN A 506 -26.81 26.67 6.54
C GLN A 506 -26.57 27.08 5.08
N SER A 507 -25.33 27.00 4.59
CA SER A 507 -24.97 27.26 3.20
C SER A 507 -25.56 26.21 2.24
N TYR A 508 -25.53 24.92 2.61
CA TYR A 508 -26.21 23.85 1.87
C TYR A 508 -27.73 24.06 1.85
N LYS A 509 -28.34 24.47 2.97
CA LYS A 509 -29.76 24.87 2.98
C LYS A 509 -30.04 26.07 2.08
N ASN A 510 -29.21 27.11 2.13
CA ASN A 510 -29.39 28.31 1.31
C ASN A 510 -29.19 28.03 -0.19
N VAL A 511 -28.27 27.13 -0.54
CA VAL A 511 -28.07 26.65 -1.92
C VAL A 511 -29.23 25.77 -2.36
N LEU A 512 -29.72 24.86 -1.51
CA LEU A 512 -30.88 24.01 -1.78
C LEU A 512 -32.19 24.82 -1.92
N GLU A 513 -32.32 25.90 -1.16
CA GLU A 513 -33.40 26.90 -1.27
C GLU A 513 -33.26 27.72 -2.55
N LYS A 514 -32.04 28.13 -2.93
CA LYS A 514 -31.75 28.80 -4.22
C LYS A 514 -32.05 27.92 -5.44
N PHE A 515 -31.76 26.61 -5.36
CA PHE A 515 -32.04 25.64 -6.42
C PHE A 515 -33.49 25.10 -6.38
N ARG A 516 -34.37 25.62 -5.51
CA ARG A 516 -35.80 25.25 -5.39
C ARG A 516 -36.09 23.74 -5.22
N LEU A 517 -35.13 22.96 -4.75
CA LEU A 517 -35.32 21.51 -4.51
C LEU A 517 -36.06 21.20 -3.19
N LYS A 518 -36.42 22.24 -2.42
CA LYS A 518 -37.32 22.13 -1.26
C LYS A 518 -38.35 23.25 -1.30
N LYS A 519 -39.64 22.90 -1.25
CA LYS A 519 -40.75 23.86 -1.18
C LYS A 519 -40.61 24.67 0.11
N ALA A 520 -40.41 25.98 -0.01
CA ALA A 520 -40.45 26.91 1.11
C ALA A 520 -41.84 26.86 1.75
N ARG A 521 -41.94 26.39 2.99
CA ARG A 521 -43.03 26.81 3.88
C ARG A 521 -42.65 28.21 4.34
N LYS A 522 -43.48 29.19 3.97
CA LYS A 522 -43.33 30.60 4.34
C LYS A 522 -43.14 30.73 5.85
N ASP A 523 -42.06 31.37 6.25
CA ASP A 523 -41.92 32.07 7.52
C ASP A 523 -42.75 33.37 7.42
N GLU A 524 -44.04 33.28 7.70
CA GLU A 524 -44.83 34.38 8.24
C GLU A 524 -45.31 33.90 9.61
N ASP A 525 -44.53 34.23 10.64
CA ASP A 525 -44.96 34.45 12.04
C ASP A 525 -43.77 34.26 12.97
N LYS A 526 -42.86 35.25 12.98
CA LYS A 526 -41.92 35.41 14.11
C LYS A 526 -41.29 36.79 14.18
N LYS A 527 -42.13 37.83 14.20
CA LYS A 527 -41.82 39.06 14.92
C LYS A 527 -43.09 39.56 15.59
N THR A 528 -42.96 39.83 16.90
CA THR A 528 -43.95 40.43 17.80
C THR A 528 -45.08 39.51 18.28
N LYS A 529 -44.83 38.77 19.37
CA LYS A 529 -45.85 38.44 20.37
C LYS A 529 -45.18 38.26 21.74
N GLY A 530 -45.43 39.24 22.60
CA GLY A 530 -44.90 39.30 23.96
C GLY A 530 -45.49 38.21 24.86
N SER A 531 -44.88 38.06 26.02
CA SER A 531 -45.12 37.05 27.08
C SER A 531 -46.57 36.86 27.56
N GLY A 532 -47.57 37.60 27.05
CA GLY A 532 -48.98 37.47 27.45
C GLY A 532 -49.75 36.33 26.76
N ASP A 533 -49.31 35.88 25.59
CA ASP A 533 -50.12 35.00 24.73
C ASP A 533 -50.14 33.52 25.17
N LEU A 534 -49.13 33.05 25.91
CA LEU A 534 -49.03 31.62 26.26
C LEU A 534 -50.07 31.22 27.33
N ALA A 535 -50.40 32.12 28.25
CA ALA A 535 -51.41 31.91 29.28
C ALA A 535 -52.83 31.99 28.71
N GLU A 536 -53.08 32.89 27.75
CA GLU A 536 -54.34 32.95 27.02
C GLU A 536 -54.54 31.74 26.10
N GLN A 537 -53.46 31.20 25.53
CA GLN A 537 -53.50 29.98 24.72
C GLN A 537 -53.79 28.73 25.57
N ALA A 538 -53.21 28.63 26.78
CA ALA A 538 -53.52 27.57 27.73
C ALA A 538 -54.98 27.61 28.24
N ARG A 539 -55.54 28.81 28.45
CA ARG A 539 -56.97 28.97 28.79
C ARG A 539 -57.91 28.54 27.66
N ARG A 540 -57.53 28.74 26.40
CA ARG A 540 -58.31 28.29 25.23
C ARG A 540 -58.26 26.76 25.01
N GLU A 541 -57.21 26.10 25.51
CA GLU A 541 -57.03 24.64 25.40
C GLU A 541 -57.59 23.87 26.61
N GLY A 542 -58.25 24.55 27.55
CA GLY A 542 -59.02 23.92 28.64
C GLY A 542 -58.19 23.48 29.86
N PHE A 543 -56.99 24.04 30.04
CA PHE A 543 -56.16 23.77 31.21
C PHE A 543 -56.71 24.47 32.47
N ASP A 544 -56.58 23.81 33.62
CA ASP A 544 -57.08 24.29 34.91
C ASP A 544 -56.22 25.46 35.43
N GLU A 545 -56.83 26.48 36.05
CA GLU A 545 -56.11 27.72 36.45
C GLU A 545 -54.97 27.46 37.46
N ASN A 546 -55.11 26.41 38.28
CA ASN A 546 -54.07 25.98 39.20
C ASN A 546 -52.82 25.41 38.49
N GLU A 547 -52.98 24.79 37.32
CA GLU A 547 -51.85 24.26 36.53
C GLU A 547 -51.09 25.39 35.83
N ILE A 548 -51.82 26.40 35.36
CA ILE A 548 -51.25 27.60 34.73
C ILE A 548 -50.42 28.41 35.75
N GLN A 549 -50.95 28.61 36.96
CA GLN A 549 -50.22 29.27 38.04
C GLN A 549 -48.97 28.50 38.48
N LYS A 550 -49.05 27.16 38.57
CA LYS A 550 -47.88 26.33 38.89
C LYS A 550 -46.80 26.42 37.82
N ALA A 551 -47.17 26.38 36.54
CA ALA A 551 -46.23 26.51 35.43
C ALA A 551 -45.55 27.89 35.41
N GLU A 552 -46.29 28.97 35.68
CA GLU A 552 -45.73 30.32 35.80
C GLU A 552 -44.78 30.47 37.00
N GLN A 553 -45.14 29.89 38.15
CA GLN A 553 -44.26 29.87 39.32
C GLN A 553 -42.97 29.09 39.05
N MET A 554 -43.08 27.93 38.39
CA MET A 554 -41.94 27.09 38.02
C MET A 554 -41.02 27.78 37.03
N LYS A 555 -41.58 28.52 36.06
CA LYS A 555 -40.81 29.34 35.12
C LYS A 555 -40.06 30.47 35.81
N LYS A 556 -40.72 31.19 36.73
CA LYS A 556 -40.07 32.21 37.59
C LYS A 556 -39.00 31.63 38.50
N TRP A 557 -39.15 30.38 38.93
CA TRP A 557 -38.14 29.67 39.74
C TRP A 557 -36.95 29.24 38.89
N LYS A 558 -37.19 28.71 37.69
CA LYS A 558 -36.17 28.35 36.71
C LYS A 558 -35.32 29.55 36.28
N GLU A 559 -35.96 30.68 35.95
CA GLU A 559 -35.25 31.91 35.60
C GLU A 559 -34.42 32.45 36.78
N ARG A 560 -34.90 32.27 38.03
CA ARG A 560 -34.13 32.62 39.23
C ARG A 560 -32.90 31.73 39.41
N LEU A 561 -33.01 30.43 39.16
CA LEU A 561 -31.89 29.48 39.23
C LEU A 561 -30.88 29.71 38.10
N GLU A 562 -31.36 29.89 36.86
CA GLU A 562 -30.48 30.23 35.73
C GLU A 562 -29.73 31.53 35.99
N LYS A 563 -30.39 32.55 36.53
CA LYS A 563 -29.73 33.80 36.91
C LYS A 563 -28.73 33.61 38.04
N LYS A 564 -28.98 32.72 39.00
CA LYS A 564 -28.09 32.46 40.15
C LYS A 564 -26.85 31.66 39.80
N TYR A 565 -26.93 30.77 38.80
CA TYR A 565 -25.81 29.91 38.39
C TYR A 565 -25.04 30.42 37.16
N TYR A 566 -25.65 31.22 36.27
CA TYR A 566 -24.96 31.76 35.10
C TYR A 566 -24.44 33.20 35.25
N SER A 567 -24.77 33.92 36.32
CA SER A 567 -24.29 35.31 36.52
C SER A 567 -22.91 35.42 37.19
N THR A 568 -22.29 34.32 37.60
CA THR A 568 -20.99 34.34 38.28
C THR A 568 -19.87 34.14 37.26
N GLU A 569 -19.45 35.23 36.63
CA GLU A 569 -18.15 35.29 35.96
C GLU A 569 -17.03 35.21 37.01
N ILE A 570 -16.20 34.16 36.90
CA ILE A 570 -14.79 34.06 37.29
C ILE A 570 -14.46 34.30 38.78
N GLN A 571 -14.41 33.21 39.56
CA GLN A 571 -13.27 32.94 40.45
C GLN A 571 -13.22 31.45 40.84
N ASP A 572 -12.06 30.83 40.61
CA ASP A 572 -11.74 29.44 40.99
C ASP A 572 -11.89 29.23 42.50
N ASP A 573 -12.82 28.38 42.93
CA ASP A 573 -12.63 27.51 44.09
C ASP A 573 -13.62 26.33 44.07
N TYR A 574 -13.09 25.12 44.22
CA TYR A 574 -13.84 23.86 44.17
C TYR A 574 -14.54 23.65 45.52
N GLN A 575 -15.85 23.85 45.60
CA GLN A 575 -16.65 23.41 46.76
C GLN A 575 -17.37 22.09 46.45
N PRO A 576 -17.30 21.07 47.34
CA PRO A 576 -18.04 19.83 47.15
C PRO A 576 -19.54 20.09 47.35
N VAL A 577 -20.35 19.55 46.42
CA VAL A 577 -21.82 19.59 46.48
C VAL A 577 -22.29 19.01 47.81
N THR A 578 -23.12 19.76 48.54
CA THR A 578 -23.62 19.31 49.84
C THR A 578 -24.64 18.18 49.68
N GLN A 579 -24.74 17.30 50.67
CA GLN A 579 -25.58 16.09 50.60
C GLN A 579 -27.08 16.42 50.45
N GLU A 580 -27.50 17.62 50.84
CA GLU A 580 -28.86 18.13 50.64
C GLU A 580 -29.11 18.55 49.19
N GLU A 581 -28.15 19.23 48.55
CA GLU A 581 -28.23 19.64 47.13
C GLU A 581 -28.26 18.43 46.19
N PHE A 582 -27.50 17.37 46.50
CA PHE A 582 -27.57 16.13 45.74
C PHE A 582 -28.94 15.45 45.87
N ARG A 583 -29.58 15.54 47.06
CA ARG A 583 -30.88 14.93 47.32
C ARG A 583 -32.00 15.66 46.57
N GLU A 584 -31.94 16.98 46.48
CA GLU A 584 -32.88 17.78 45.68
C GLU A 584 -32.70 17.53 44.18
N LEU A 585 -31.47 17.46 43.69
CA LEU A 585 -31.17 17.10 42.30
C LEU A 585 -31.65 15.70 41.94
N PHE A 586 -31.50 14.74 42.86
CA PHE A 586 -31.95 13.37 42.66
C PHE A 586 -33.49 13.28 42.63
N LEU A 587 -34.18 13.99 43.52
CA LEU A 587 -35.65 14.08 43.51
C LEU A 587 -36.17 14.72 42.21
N TYR A 588 -35.49 15.77 41.74
CA TYR A 588 -35.84 16.43 40.48
C TYR A 588 -35.64 15.51 39.26
N ALA A 589 -34.55 14.73 39.24
CA ALA A 589 -34.30 13.75 38.17
C ALA A 589 -35.38 12.65 38.12
N VAL A 590 -35.82 12.18 39.29
CA VAL A 590 -36.90 11.17 39.41
C VAL A 590 -38.26 11.74 38.96
N GLU A 591 -38.55 13.01 39.26
CA GLU A 591 -39.78 13.68 38.83
C GLU A 591 -39.81 13.87 37.29
N LEU A 592 -38.67 14.25 36.70
CA LEU A 592 -38.49 14.36 35.25
C LEU A 592 -38.64 13.02 34.53
N GLU A 593 -38.18 11.93 35.14
CA GLU A 593 -38.32 10.58 34.59
C GLU A 593 -39.79 10.13 34.56
N LYS A 594 -40.58 10.49 35.58
CA LYS A 594 -42.03 10.25 35.61
C LYS A 594 -42.78 11.05 34.55
N GLU A 595 -42.44 12.32 34.37
CA GLU A 595 -42.99 13.17 33.31
C GLU A 595 -42.65 12.63 31.91
N LEU A 596 -41.41 12.20 31.69
CA LEU A 596 -40.98 11.59 30.43
C LEU A 596 -41.76 10.30 30.16
N HIS A 597 -41.97 9.46 31.19
CA HIS A 597 -42.74 8.23 31.06
C HIS A 597 -44.22 8.50 30.73
N TYR A 598 -44.82 9.52 31.35
CA TYR A 598 -46.22 9.93 31.08
C TYR A 598 -46.38 10.48 29.65
N ILE A 599 -45.45 11.31 29.19
CA ILE A 599 -45.43 11.82 27.82
C ILE A 599 -45.27 10.68 26.81
N ASN A 600 -44.40 9.71 27.09
CA ASN A 600 -44.18 8.56 26.21
C ASN A 600 -45.43 7.63 26.12
N LEU A 601 -46.16 7.48 27.23
CA LEU A 601 -47.46 6.78 27.26
C LEU A 601 -48.52 7.50 26.43
N LYS A 602 -48.61 8.84 26.54
CA LYS A 602 -49.49 9.67 25.71
C LYS A 602 -49.11 9.61 24.23
N LEU A 603 -47.81 9.64 23.91
CA LEU A 603 -47.30 9.54 22.54
C LEU A 603 -47.66 8.18 21.91
N ASN A 604 -47.57 7.10 22.68
CA ASN A 604 -47.98 5.77 22.24
C ASN A 604 -49.51 5.64 22.05
N GLN A 605 -50.32 6.31 22.86
CA GLN A 605 -51.77 6.39 22.63
C GLN A 605 -52.12 7.17 21.37
N VAL A 606 -51.40 8.27 21.09
CA VAL A 606 -51.56 9.04 19.85
C VAL A 606 -51.12 8.23 18.63
N MET A 607 -49.97 7.55 18.69
CA MET A 607 -49.52 6.68 17.60
C MET A 607 -50.47 5.51 17.34
N ARG A 608 -51.08 4.90 18.37
CA ARG A 608 -52.12 3.88 18.20
C ARG A 608 -53.39 4.39 17.52
N LYS A 609 -53.79 5.64 17.78
CA LYS A 609 -54.92 6.28 17.09
C LYS A 609 -54.59 6.62 15.63
N VAL A 610 -53.34 6.98 15.35
CA VAL A 610 -52.87 7.26 13.98
C VAL A 610 -52.69 5.98 13.15
N SER A 611 -52.37 4.84 13.78
CA SER A 611 -52.27 3.54 13.08
C SER A 611 -53.61 2.84 12.83
N ALA A 612 -54.71 3.35 13.39
CA ALA A 612 -56.07 2.83 13.21
C ALA A 612 -56.91 3.67 12.20
N LEU A 613 -56.31 4.73 11.66
CA LEU A 613 -56.73 5.51 10.50
C LEU A 613 -55.92 5.05 9.28
#